data_AF-A0A4U6VTM6-F1
#
_entry.id   AF-A0A4U6VTM6-F1
#
_cell.length_a   1.000
_cell.length_b   1.000
_cell.length_c   1.000
_cell.angle_alpha   90.00
_cell.angle_beta   90.00
_cell.angle_gamma   90.00
#
_symmetry.space_group_name_H-M   'P 1'
#
loop_
_entity.id
_entity.type
_entity.pdbx_description
1 polymer ?
#
loop_
_entity_poly.entity_id
_entity_poly.type
_entity_poly.pdbx_seq_one_letter_code
_entity_poly.pdbx_strand_id
1 'polypeptide(L)' 'MYLFDSAGEPIGKCTGVNLDNHLLVQTHRYVLRHCDELEDLRREFLEEEKSKMGPSSNLTPCSIEKLTDEHFPDWLEQK' A
#
# COMPACT_ATOMS: atom_id res chain seq x y z
N MET A 1 -10.29 -10.35 11.60
CA MET A 1 -9.99 -11.08 10.36
C MET A 1 -8.76 -10.42 9.76
N TYR A 2 -7.69 -11.18 9.54
CA TYR A 2 -6.50 -10.66 8.86
C TYR A 2 -6.74 -10.75 7.34
N LEU A 3 -6.26 -9.76 6.60
CA LEU A 3 -6.52 -9.59 5.16
C LEU A 3 -5.84 -10.68 4.30
N PHE A 4 -4.87 -11.40 4.85
CA PHE A 4 -4.16 -12.49 4.17
C PHE A 4 -4.00 -13.68 5.11
N ASP A 5 -4.41 -14.88 4.66
CA ASP A 5 -4.09 -16.13 5.34
C ASP A 5 -2.61 -16.43 5.11
N SER A 6 -1.79 -16.29 6.16
CA SER A 6 -0.40 -16.73 6.08
C SER A 6 -0.36 -18.25 5.94
N ALA A 7 -0.16 -18.76 4.73
CA ALA A 7 -0.13 -20.20 4.41
C ALA A 7 1.12 -20.93 4.93
N GLY A 8 1.88 -20.33 5.84
CA GLY A 8 3.16 -20.84 6.34
C GLY A 8 3.17 -21.08 7.84
N GLU A 9 3.83 -22.17 8.25
CA GLU A 9 4.20 -22.40 9.65
C GLU A 9 5.36 -21.48 10.03
N PRO A 10 5.27 -20.70 11.12
CA PRO A 10 6.37 -19.84 11.55
C PRO A 10 7.57 -20.70 11.96
N ILE A 11 8.71 -20.49 11.30
CA ILE A 11 9.97 -21.17 11.64
C ILE A 11 10.61 -20.44 12.83
N GLY A 12 10.62 -21.08 14.00
CA GLY A 12 11.29 -20.58 15.20
C GLY A 12 10.34 -20.14 16.31
N LYS A 13 10.89 -19.44 17.32
CA LYS A 13 10.11 -18.98 18.47
C LYS A 13 9.31 -17.74 18.07
N CYS A 14 7.99 -17.85 18.00
CA CYS A 14 7.10 -16.70 17.81
C CYS A 14 7.20 -15.75 19.01
N THR A 15 8.08 -14.76 18.92
CA THR A 15 8.04 -13.59 19.79
C THR A 15 7.12 -12.58 19.15
N GLY A 16 6.00 -12.26 19.79
CA GLY A 16 5.16 -11.14 19.38
C GLY A 16 5.98 -9.86 19.48
N VAL A 17 6.33 -9.28 18.33
CA VAL A 17 6.94 -7.95 18.29
C VAL A 17 5.79 -6.95 18.45
N ASN A 18 5.78 -6.21 19.55
CA ASN A 18 4.86 -5.09 19.69
C ASN A 18 5.41 -3.94 18.84
N LEU A 19 4.82 -3.72 17.66
CA LEU A 19 5.13 -2.57 16.83
C LEU A 19 4.47 -1.35 17.46
N ASP A 20 5.27 -0.31 17.74
CA ASP A 20 4.67 0.98 18.07
C ASP A 20 3.86 1.50 16.85
N ASN A 21 2.98 2.47 17.11
CA ASN A 21 2.11 3.01 16.06
C ASN A 21 2.90 3.52 14.84
N HIS A 22 4.12 4.02 15.06
CA HIS A 22 4.96 4.53 13.98
C HIS A 22 5.47 3.38 13.09
N LEU A 23 6.02 2.32 13.70
CA LEU A 23 6.44 1.10 13.02
C LEU A 23 5.28 0.44 12.28
N LEU A 24 4.07 0.46 12.85
CA LEU A 24 2.87 -0.06 12.22
C LEU A 24 2.53 0.71 10.94
N VAL A 25 2.54 2.04 10.99
CA VAL A 25 2.33 2.91 9.81
C VAL A 25 3.40 2.67 8.75
N GLN A 26 4.67 2.58 9.14
CA GLN A 26 5.77 2.32 8.19
C GLN A 26 5.65 0.94 7.54
N THR A 27 5.32 -0.08 8.32
CA THR A 27 5.11 -1.45 7.81
C THR A 27 3.95 -1.47 6.81
N HIS A 28 2.85 -0.78 7.15
CA HIS A 28 1.69 -0.67 6.27
C HIS A 28 2.04 0.01 4.94
N ARG A 29 2.73 1.16 4.97
CA ARG A 29 3.21 1.85 3.75
C ARG A 29 4.15 0.98 2.92
N TYR A 30 5.05 0.27 3.58
CA TYR A 30 5.99 -0.62 2.90
C TYR A 30 5.24 -1.73 2.15
N VAL A 31 4.28 -2.40 2.80
CA VAL A 31 3.47 -3.45 2.16
C VAL A 31 2.68 -2.88 0.99
N LEU A 32 2.00 -1.74 1.17
CA LEU A 32 1.22 -1.13 0.10
C LEU A 32 2.07 -0.73 -1.11
N ARG A 33 3.32 -0.30 -0.90
CA ARG A 33 4.25 0.08 -1.99
C ARG A 33 4.87 -1.11 -2.70
N HIS A 34 5.18 -2.18 -1.98
CA HIS A 34 6.09 -3.22 -2.48
C HIS A 34 5.47 -4.61 -2.63
N CYS A 35 4.22 -4.83 -2.18
CA CYS A 35 3.56 -6.10 -2.40
C CYS A 35 3.25 -6.29 -3.89
N ASP A 36 3.78 -7.33 -4.51
CA ASP A 36 3.57 -7.64 -5.94
C ASP A 36 2.09 -7.92 -6.26
N GLU A 37 1.36 -8.54 -5.33
CA GLU A 37 -0.08 -8.82 -5.48
C GLU A 37 -0.93 -7.55 -5.60
N LEU A 38 -0.41 -6.42 -5.12
CA LEU A 38 -1.08 -5.11 -5.22
C LEU A 38 -0.65 -4.31 -6.45
N GLU A 39 0.19 -4.84 -7.34
CA GLU A 39 0.71 -4.08 -8.49
C GLU A 39 -0.40 -3.61 -9.43
N ASP A 40 -1.32 -4.50 -9.78
CA ASP A 40 -2.43 -4.17 -10.68
C ASP A 40 -3.36 -3.12 -10.06
N LEU A 41 -3.63 -3.25 -8.76
CA LEU A 41 -4.46 -2.30 -7.99
C LEU A 41 -3.78 -0.93 -7.88
N ARG A 42 -2.48 -0.87 -7.63
CA ARG A 42 -1.71 0.39 -7.65
C ARG A 42 -1.77 1.05 -9.03
N ARG A 43 -1.69 0.26 -10.10
CA ARG A 43 -1.77 0.76 -11.47
C ARG A 43 -3.16 1.33 -11.76
N GLU A 44 -4.22 0.61 -11.39
CA GLU A 44 -5.61 1.07 -11.54
C GLU A 44 -5.84 2.39 -10.78
N PHE A 45 -5.43 2.46 -9.51
CA PHE A 45 -5.49 3.68 -8.70
C PHE A 45 -4.79 4.86 -9.38
N LEU A 46 -3.57 4.68 -9.90
CA LEU A 46 -2.83 5.77 -10.54
C LEU A 46 -3.49 6.24 -11.84
N GLU A 47 -4.10 5.34 -12.62
CA GLU A 47 -4.85 5.73 -13.81
C GLU A 47 -6.14 6.49 -13.44
N GLU A 48 -6.84 6.08 -12.39
CA GLU A 48 -7.99 6.83 -11.85
C GLU A 48 -7.57 8.24 -11.39
N GLU A 49 -6.47 8.36 -10.64
CA GLU A 49 -5.97 9.67 -10.18
C GLU A 49 -5.49 10.57 -11.33
N LYS A 50 -4.80 10.01 -12.32
CA LYS A 50 -4.43 10.76 -13.54
C LYS A 50 -5.66 11.26 -14.29
N SER A 51 -6.71 10.45 -14.38
CA SER A 51 -7.96 10.85 -15.05
C SER A 51 -8.61 12.07 -14.40
N LYS A 52 -8.45 12.24 -13.08
CA LYS A 52 -8.95 13.39 -12.30
C LYS A 52 -8.11 14.65 -12.47
N MET A 53 -6.79 14.52 -12.66
CA MET A 53 -5.86 15.67 -12.77
C MET A 53 -5.77 16.27 -14.19
N GLY A 54 -6.25 15.56 -15.21
CA GLY A 54 -6.36 16.05 -16.58
C GLY A 54 -5.10 15.85 -17.44
N PRO A 55 -5.15 16.15 -18.75
CA PRO A 55 -4.17 15.67 -19.73
C PRO A 55 -2.73 16.22 -19.61
N SER A 56 -2.51 17.28 -18.81
CA SER A 56 -1.20 17.94 -18.71
C SER A 56 -0.47 17.69 -17.38
N SER A 57 -1.11 17.01 -16.42
CA SER A 57 -0.51 16.70 -15.14
C SER A 57 0.45 15.52 -15.30
N ASN A 58 1.75 15.80 -15.39
CA ASN A 58 2.76 14.77 -15.27
C ASN A 58 2.96 14.44 -13.78
N LEU A 59 2.65 13.21 -13.40
CA LEU A 59 2.97 12.72 -12.07
C LEU A 59 4.48 12.44 -11.99
N THR A 60 5.18 13.20 -11.17
CA THR A 60 6.57 12.90 -10.84
C THR A 60 6.65 11.68 -9.93
N PRO A 61 7.76 10.93 -9.89
CA PRO A 61 7.92 9.79 -8.98
C PRO A 61 7.64 10.15 -7.51
N CYS A 62 8.10 11.33 -7.07
CA CYS A 62 7.84 11.84 -5.71
C CYS A 62 6.35 12.13 -5.46
N SER A 63 5.63 12.63 -6.47
CA SER A 63 4.17 12.84 -6.39
C SER A 63 3.42 11.51 -6.33
N ILE A 64 3.84 10.50 -7.10
CA ILE A 64 3.25 9.16 -7.09
C ILE A 64 3.41 8.50 -5.73
N GLU A 65 4.60 8.59 -5.14
CA GLU A 65 4.86 8.04 -3.81
C GLU A 65 3.99 8.70 -2.73
N LYS A 66 3.81 10.03 -2.77
CA LYS A 66 2.91 10.74 -1.86
C LYS A 66 1.46 10.33 -2.04
N LEU A 67 0.97 10.28 -3.28
CA LEU A 67 -0.38 9.81 -3.59
C LEU A 67 -0.61 8.38 -3.09
N THR A 68 0.39 7.51 -3.25
CA THR A 68 0.33 6.12 -2.79
C THR A 68 0.32 6.03 -1.26
N ASP A 69 1.07 6.88 -0.56
CA ASP A 69 1.05 6.88 0.91
C ASP A 69 -0.23 7.48 1.51
N GLU A 70 -0.82 8.48 0.84
CA GLU A 70 -1.90 9.29 1.38
C GLU A 70 -3.29 8.80 0.96
N HIS A 71 -3.46 8.33 -0.28
CA HIS A 71 -4.78 8.09 -0.86
C HIS A 71 -5.04 6.63 -1.28
N PHE A 72 -3.99 5.88 -1.62
CA PHE A 72 -4.15 4.47 -2.00
C PHE A 72 -4.76 3.58 -0.90
N PRO A 73 -4.44 3.73 0.41
CA PRO A 73 -5.10 2.94 1.46
C PRO A 73 -6.62 3.12 1.45
N ASP A 74 -7.08 4.38 1.45
CA ASP A 74 -8.50 4.71 1.49
C ASP A 74 -9.23 4.27 0.21
N TRP A 75 -8.55 4.36 -0.94
CA TRP A 75 -9.08 3.87 -2.21
C TRP A 75 -9.23 2.35 -2.21
N LEU A 76 -8.24 1.64 -1.65
CA LEU A 76 -8.24 0.18 -1.57
C LEU A 76 -9.36 -0.35 -0.65
N GLU A 77 -9.66 0.35 0.45
CA GLU A 77 -10.78 -0.01 1.34
C GLU A 77 -12.16 0.18 0.70
N GLN A 78 -12.27 0.99 -0.35
CA GLN A 78 -13.53 1.28 -1.04
C GLN A 78 -13.81 0.34 -2.23
N LYS A 79 -12.89 -0.55 -2.59
CA LYS A 79 -13.06 -1.58 -3.63
C LYS A 79 -13.74 -2.83 -3.08
#